data_AF-A0A251NDG0-F1
#
_entry.id   AF-A0A251NDG0-F1
#
_cell.length_a   1.000
_cell.length_b   1.000
_cell.length_c   1.000
_cell.angle_alpha   90.00
_cell.angle_beta   90.00
_cell.angle_gamma   90.00
#
_symmetry.space_group_name_H-M   'P 1'
#
loop_
_entity.id
_entity.type
_entity.pdbx_description
1 polymer ?
#
loop_
_entity_poly.entity_id
_entity_poly.type
_entity_poly.pdbx_seq_one_letter_code
_entity_poly.pdbx_strand_id
1 'polypeptide(L)'
;MYTQANNTNQLVSTVANKRISCKMRIEPARMACSGGIPQLSHRLIDSLAFRFTAKAFRAFPKALTTSFPVRSTQQAFHKVLTCASDDDVFTWDDVVRISKPETLSDDPSDLRGYWEKIKICNRRLESQSEFLSFVIEDQIVGYIHKGFAENLRSFKDVFTFPPENSNSNGSSITLHSSLSTDEDRTGAVGDVIKSLGEEHIPGIRNELYPVTSSFGASIFFSLERAAAPYFGIKAYGVQMNGYVEKDGKKFLWIGKRSQQKTTYPGMLDQLVAGGLSYTSWCCFIYGH
;
A
#
# COMPACT_ATOMS: atom_id res chain seq x y z
N MET A 1 -22.67 -19.07 -16.85
CA MET A 1 -21.28 -19.28 -16.39
C MET A 1 -21.30 -20.49 -15.49
N TYR A 2 -20.75 -21.63 -15.93
CA TYR A 2 -20.48 -22.75 -15.03
C TYR A 2 -18.98 -22.75 -14.76
N THR A 3 -18.60 -22.53 -13.51
CA THR A 3 -17.23 -22.57 -13.01
C THR A 3 -17.11 -23.80 -12.13
N GLN A 4 -16.40 -24.83 -12.60
CA GLN A 4 -15.89 -25.89 -11.73
C GLN A 4 -14.47 -25.54 -11.32
N ALA A 5 -14.23 -25.45 -10.01
CA ALA A 5 -12.90 -25.41 -9.45
C ALA A 5 -12.34 -26.84 -9.43
N ASN A 6 -11.22 -27.07 -10.11
CA ASN A 6 -10.41 -28.27 -9.87
C ASN A 6 -9.24 -27.91 -8.93
N ASN A 7 -8.81 -28.92 -8.16
CA ASN A 7 -7.90 -28.87 -6.99
C ASN A 7 -6.45 -28.36 -7.24
N THR A 8 -6.22 -27.43 -8.17
CA THR A 8 -4.88 -26.97 -8.56
C THR A 8 -4.70 -25.44 -8.61
N ASN A 9 -5.57 -24.63 -8.00
CA ASN A 9 -5.49 -23.16 -8.04
C ASN A 9 -5.44 -22.56 -9.47
N GLN A 10 -5.93 -23.30 -10.48
CA GLN A 10 -6.10 -22.83 -11.85
C GLN A 10 -7.59 -22.63 -12.13
N LEU A 11 -7.97 -21.40 -12.47
CA LEU A 11 -9.28 -21.07 -13.02
C LEU A 11 -9.12 -20.87 -14.53
N VAL A 12 -9.76 -21.74 -15.32
CA VAL A 12 -9.81 -21.62 -16.78
C VAL A 12 -11.19 -21.08 -17.16
N SER A 13 -11.27 -19.83 -17.60
CA SER A 13 -12.51 -19.24 -18.13
C SER A 13 -12.44 -19.10 -19.65
N THR A 14 -13.43 -19.62 -20.37
CA THR A 14 -13.53 -19.46 -21.82
C THR A 14 -14.40 -18.24 -22.13
N VAL A 15 -13.80 -17.18 -22.65
CA VAL A 15 -14.53 -16.03 -23.21
C VAL A 15 -14.12 -15.89 -24.68
N ALA A 16 -15.09 -15.98 -25.59
CA ALA A 16 -14.95 -15.79 -27.04
C ALA A 16 -13.81 -16.60 -27.70
N ASN A 17 -13.99 -17.91 -27.86
CA ASN A 17 -13.16 -18.81 -28.69
C ASN A 17 -11.62 -18.76 -28.50
N LYS A 18 -11.13 -18.14 -27.42
CA LYS A 18 -9.71 -18.16 -27.03
C LYS A 18 -9.62 -18.66 -25.59
N ARG A 19 -8.79 -19.70 -25.37
CA ARG A 19 -8.46 -20.15 -24.02
C ARG A 19 -7.59 -19.07 -23.36
N ILE A 20 -8.11 -18.42 -22.33
CA ILE A 20 -7.35 -17.51 -21.48
C ILE A 20 -6.90 -18.32 -20.27
N SER A 21 -5.59 -18.37 -20.02
CA SER A 21 -5.04 -18.96 -18.81
C SER A 21 -4.84 -17.86 -17.78
N CYS A 22 -5.46 -18.02 -16.61
CA CYS A 22 -5.44 -17.06 -15.52
C CYS A 22 -4.72 -17.64 -14.31
N LYS A 23 -3.81 -16.86 -13.71
CA LYS A 23 -3.22 -17.17 -12.41
C LYS A 23 -3.61 -16.10 -11.40
N MET A 24 -4.44 -16.50 -10.43
CA MET A 24 -4.86 -15.65 -9.32
C MET A 24 -3.85 -15.77 -8.19
N ARG A 25 -3.49 -14.64 -7.59
CA ARG A 25 -2.63 -14.59 -6.41
C ARG A 25 -3.18 -13.57 -5.42
N ILE A 26 -3.30 -13.98 -4.16
CA ILE A 26 -3.62 -13.10 -3.04
C ILE A 26 -2.29 -12.75 -2.39
N GLU A 27 -1.93 -11.48 -2.39
CA GLU A 27 -0.76 -10.98 -1.68
C GLU A 27 -1.22 -9.89 -0.70
N PRO A 28 -0.73 -9.86 0.54
CA PRO A 28 -0.89 -8.70 1.39
C PRO A 28 -0.22 -7.50 0.71
N ALA A 29 -0.83 -6.32 0.76
CA ALA A 29 -0.10 -5.09 0.49
C ALA A 29 0.96 -4.96 1.60
N ARG A 30 2.20 -5.41 1.32
CA ARG A 30 3.23 -5.56 2.36
C ARG A 30 3.62 -4.19 2.93
N MET A 31 3.27 -3.98 4.21
CA MET A 31 4.16 -3.36 5.18
C MET A 31 4.65 -4.52 6.05
N ALA A 32 5.80 -5.09 5.70
CA ALA A 32 6.34 -6.26 6.40
C ALA A 32 7.10 -5.79 7.66
N CYS A 33 6.51 -6.00 8.83
CA CYS A 33 7.28 -6.18 10.07
C CYS A 33 7.51 -7.68 10.23
N SER A 34 8.75 -8.13 10.03
CA SER A 34 9.18 -9.48 10.41
C SER A 34 10.25 -9.33 11.49
N GLY A 35 9.90 -9.70 12.72
CA GLY A 35 10.87 -9.97 13.77
C GLY A 35 11.64 -11.25 13.46
N GLY A 36 12.94 -11.21 13.68
CA GLY A 36 13.86 -12.34 13.47
C GLY A 36 15.28 -11.85 13.20
N ILE A 37 16.05 -11.65 14.28
CA ILE A 37 17.50 -11.39 14.23
C ILE A 37 18.19 -12.68 13.80
N PRO A 38 19.15 -12.61 12.86
CA PRO A 38 20.46 -13.16 13.16
C PRO A 38 21.56 -12.11 12.96
N GLN A 39 22.47 -12.07 13.92
CA GLN A 39 23.66 -11.24 13.90
C GLN A 39 24.55 -11.55 12.69
N LEU A 40 25.18 -10.51 12.14
CA LEU A 40 26.51 -10.61 11.56
C LEU A 40 27.23 -9.27 11.67
N SER A 41 28.43 -9.37 12.22
CA SER A 41 29.36 -8.32 12.59
C SER A 41 30.09 -7.74 11.38
N HIS A 42 30.27 -6.42 11.34
CA HIS A 42 31.56 -5.72 11.46
C HIS A 42 31.48 -4.29 10.90
N ARG A 43 31.79 -3.35 11.79
CA ARG A 43 32.60 -2.13 11.61
C ARG A 43 32.68 -1.51 10.21
N LEU A 44 32.24 -0.26 10.11
CA LEU A 44 33.14 0.87 9.86
C LEU A 44 32.47 2.18 10.31
N ILE A 45 33.26 2.95 11.05
CA ILE A 45 33.00 4.29 11.58
C ILE A 45 33.51 5.28 10.54
N ASP A 46 32.74 6.33 10.27
CA ASP A 46 33.22 7.72 10.11
C ASP A 46 31.97 8.61 9.86
N SER A 47 31.52 9.35 10.87
CA SER A 47 31.94 10.73 11.17
C SER A 47 31.64 11.71 10.04
N LEU A 48 30.52 12.42 10.16
CA LEU A 48 30.42 13.84 9.82
C LEU A 48 29.23 14.45 10.57
N ALA A 49 29.56 15.16 11.64
CA ALA A 49 28.65 16.02 12.36
C ALA A 49 28.30 17.26 11.52
N PHE A 50 27.03 17.57 11.39
CA PHE A 50 26.58 18.94 11.14
C PHE A 50 25.44 19.27 12.09
N ARG A 51 25.71 20.18 13.02
CA ARG A 51 24.72 20.85 13.85
C ARG A 51 24.07 21.93 13.01
N PHE A 52 22.74 22.01 12.97
CA PHE A 52 22.04 23.30 12.95
C PHE A 52 20.66 23.19 13.62
N THR A 53 20.58 23.86 14.77
CA THR A 53 19.49 24.67 15.34
C THR A 53 18.03 24.39 14.95
N ALA A 54 17.24 24.05 15.96
CA ALA A 54 15.79 24.12 15.96
C ALA A 54 15.28 25.57 16.01
N LYS A 55 14.26 25.92 15.20
CA LYS A 55 13.10 26.70 15.65
C LYS A 55 11.94 26.72 14.66
N ALA A 56 10.75 26.58 15.25
CA ALA A 56 9.44 27.16 14.93
C ALA A 56 8.65 26.67 13.70
N PHE A 57 7.54 26.01 14.05
CA PHE A 57 6.32 25.76 13.28
C PHE A 57 5.79 26.99 12.53
N ARG A 58 5.40 26.78 11.25
CA ARG A 58 4.27 27.46 10.59
C ARG A 58 3.63 26.54 9.54
N ALA A 59 2.30 26.43 9.63
CA ALA A 59 1.27 26.12 8.62
C ALA A 59 1.57 25.07 7.53
N PHE A 60 0.80 23.97 7.56
CA PHE A 60 0.66 23.02 6.45
C PHE A 60 0.02 23.70 5.22
N PRO A 61 0.63 23.61 4.03
CA PRO A 61 -0.07 23.98 2.80
C PRO A 61 -1.06 22.89 2.38
N LYS A 62 -2.22 23.34 1.90
CA LYS A 62 -3.25 22.52 1.24
C LYS A 62 -2.65 21.82 0.00
N ALA A 63 -3.06 20.58 -0.20
CA ALA A 63 -2.75 19.71 -1.35
C ALA A 63 -1.27 19.30 -1.50
N LEU A 64 -0.93 18.10 -1.03
CA LEU A 64 0.30 17.41 -1.43
C LEU A 64 0.05 16.56 -2.69
N THR A 65 -0.01 17.22 -3.84
CA THR A 65 0.60 16.68 -5.06
C THR A 65 2.10 16.86 -4.91
N THR A 66 2.82 15.77 -4.62
CA THR A 66 4.28 15.82 -4.49
C THR A 66 4.93 15.91 -5.87
N SER A 67 5.31 17.11 -6.31
CA SER A 67 6.35 17.30 -7.32
C SER A 67 7.72 17.24 -6.64
N PHE A 68 8.64 16.47 -7.22
CA PHE A 68 9.96 16.17 -6.66
C PHE A 68 11.05 17.12 -7.21
N PRO A 69 11.89 17.75 -6.37
CA PRO A 69 13.12 18.38 -6.85
C PRO A 69 14.27 17.36 -6.87
N VAL A 70 14.82 17.10 -8.06
CA VAL A 70 16.04 16.30 -8.25
C VAL A 70 17.25 17.20 -8.00
N ARG A 71 18.03 16.93 -6.96
CA ARG A 71 19.34 17.57 -6.75
C ARG A 71 20.41 16.75 -7.48
N SER A 72 20.88 17.32 -8.58
CA SER A 72 21.95 16.80 -9.44
C SER A 72 23.32 16.88 -8.77
N THR A 73 24.04 15.75 -8.72
CA THR A 73 25.51 15.70 -8.80
C THR A 73 26.00 14.35 -9.34
N GLN A 74 26.48 14.39 -10.59
CA GLN A 74 27.54 13.60 -11.26
C GLN A 74 27.38 12.06 -11.37
N GLN A 75 26.99 11.54 -12.55
CA GLN A 75 27.81 11.17 -13.73
C GLN A 75 28.29 9.71 -13.71
N ALA A 76 27.49 8.81 -14.29
CA ALA A 76 27.92 7.76 -15.23
C ALA A 76 26.71 6.91 -15.67
N PHE A 77 26.40 6.97 -16.97
CA PHE A 77 25.69 5.96 -17.77
C PHE A 77 24.49 5.23 -17.13
N HIS A 78 23.33 5.86 -17.07
CA HIS A 78 22.05 5.18 -17.22
C HIS A 78 21.01 6.15 -17.77
N LYS A 79 20.71 6.03 -19.07
CA LYS A 79 19.57 6.68 -19.71
C LYS A 79 18.30 5.88 -19.38
N VAL A 80 18.02 5.71 -18.08
CA VAL A 80 16.71 5.24 -17.62
C VAL A 80 15.76 6.41 -17.86
N LEU A 81 14.64 6.15 -18.54
CA LEU A 81 13.60 7.13 -18.81
C LEU A 81 13.16 7.81 -17.50
N THR A 82 13.75 8.94 -17.18
CA THR A 82 13.01 10.04 -16.58
C THR A 82 12.19 10.64 -17.70
N CYS A 83 10.94 10.18 -17.86
CA CYS A 83 9.95 10.96 -18.60
C CYS A 83 9.83 12.30 -17.86
N ALA A 84 10.02 13.36 -18.62
CA ALA A 84 10.21 14.72 -18.16
C ALA A 84 8.85 15.40 -17.90
N SER A 85 8.87 16.43 -17.05
CA SER A 85 7.80 17.42 -16.81
C SER A 85 6.44 16.91 -16.31
N ASP A 86 5.77 17.73 -15.50
CA ASP A 86 4.45 17.45 -14.88
C ASP A 86 3.30 17.22 -15.89
N ASP A 87 3.53 17.37 -17.20
CA ASP A 87 2.52 17.32 -18.28
C ASP A 87 2.59 16.08 -19.20
N ASP A 88 3.56 15.16 -19.03
CA ASP A 88 3.74 14.05 -19.98
C ASP A 88 2.88 12.81 -19.60
N VAL A 89 1.73 12.66 -20.27
CA VAL A 89 0.77 11.57 -20.04
C VAL A 89 1.27 10.28 -20.68
N PHE A 90 1.49 9.23 -19.87
CA PHE A 90 1.85 7.90 -20.38
C PHE A 90 0.82 7.35 -21.39
N THR A 91 1.26 7.07 -22.61
CA THR A 91 0.47 6.66 -23.78
C THR A 91 0.77 5.22 -24.24
N TRP A 92 -0.02 4.71 -25.19
CA TRP A 92 0.31 3.43 -25.84
C TRP A 92 1.53 3.52 -26.76
N ASP A 93 1.82 4.72 -27.30
CA ASP A 93 3.02 4.94 -28.09
C ASP A 93 4.29 4.77 -27.24
N ASP A 94 4.24 5.15 -25.96
CA ASP A 94 5.33 4.91 -25.02
C ASP A 94 5.56 3.41 -24.79
N VAL A 95 4.48 2.63 -24.65
CA VAL A 95 4.56 1.17 -24.52
C VAL A 95 5.22 0.56 -25.75
N VAL A 96 4.77 0.95 -26.94
CA VAL A 96 5.34 0.45 -28.21
C VAL A 96 6.80 0.85 -28.31
N ARG A 97 7.16 2.10 -27.98
CA ARG A 97 8.55 2.59 -28.01
C ARG A 97 9.46 1.82 -27.06
N ILE A 98 9.01 1.56 -25.83
CA ILE A 98 9.77 0.79 -24.83
C ILE A 98 9.88 -0.69 -25.22
N SER A 99 8.90 -1.24 -25.93
CA SER A 99 8.93 -2.64 -26.38
C SER A 99 9.88 -2.93 -27.54
N LYS A 100 10.47 -1.89 -28.17
CA LYS A 100 11.34 -2.07 -29.33
C LYS A 100 12.69 -2.65 -28.88
N PRO A 101 13.25 -3.65 -29.58
CA PRO A 101 14.53 -4.26 -29.22
C PRO A 101 15.70 -3.27 -29.15
N GLU A 102 15.66 -2.21 -29.97
CA GLU A 102 16.70 -1.19 -30.11
C GLU A 102 16.79 -0.25 -28.89
N THR A 103 15.72 -0.13 -28.10
CA THR A 103 15.69 0.68 -26.87
C THR A 103 16.10 -0.15 -25.64
N LEU A 104 16.20 -1.47 -25.79
CA LEU A 104 16.50 -2.42 -24.73
C LEU A 104 17.93 -2.93 -24.92
N SER A 105 18.91 -2.21 -24.36
CA SER A 105 20.19 -2.82 -23.96
C SER A 105 19.98 -3.65 -22.68
N ASP A 106 18.93 -4.48 -22.65
CA ASP A 106 18.54 -5.22 -21.47
C ASP A 106 19.42 -6.46 -21.35
N ASP A 107 20.42 -6.36 -20.49
CA ASP A 107 21.03 -7.53 -19.89
C ASP A 107 19.94 -8.22 -19.04
N PRO A 108 19.49 -9.43 -19.40
CA PRO A 108 18.41 -10.12 -18.68
C PRO A 108 18.80 -10.49 -17.24
N SER A 109 20.08 -10.37 -16.86
CA SER A 109 20.55 -10.52 -15.49
C SER A 109 20.51 -9.21 -14.69
N ASP A 110 20.27 -8.07 -15.33
CA ASP A 110 20.16 -6.77 -14.66
C ASP A 110 18.81 -6.62 -13.94
N LEU A 111 18.84 -6.87 -12.63
CA LEU A 111 17.67 -6.75 -11.77
C LEU A 111 17.56 -5.39 -11.06
N ARG A 112 18.43 -4.42 -11.35
CA ARG A 112 18.50 -3.15 -10.60
C ARG A 112 17.17 -2.40 -10.59
N GLY A 113 16.49 -2.33 -11.75
CA GLY A 113 15.17 -1.69 -11.85
C GLY A 113 14.11 -2.37 -10.97
N TYR A 114 14.10 -3.70 -10.89
CA TYR A 114 13.19 -4.44 -10.00
C TYR A 114 13.49 -4.16 -8.53
N TRP A 115 14.77 -4.16 -8.15
CA TRP A 115 15.19 -3.84 -6.78
C TRP A 115 14.81 -2.42 -6.37
N GLU A 116 14.91 -1.45 -7.28
CA GLU A 116 14.45 -0.09 -7.03
C GLU A 116 12.94 -0.04 -6.74
N LYS A 117 12.11 -0.74 -7.53
CA LYS A 117 10.66 -0.82 -7.27
C LYS A 117 10.36 -1.50 -5.93
N ILE A 118 11.07 -2.57 -5.58
CA ILE A 118 10.94 -3.22 -4.26
C ILE A 118 11.28 -2.23 -3.14
N LYS A 119 12.39 -1.49 -3.26
CA LYS A 119 12.79 -0.47 -2.28
C LYS A 119 11.74 0.63 -2.14
N ILE A 120 11.19 1.13 -3.25
CA ILE A 120 10.12 2.14 -3.23
C ILE A 120 8.88 1.64 -2.47
N CYS A 121 8.48 0.39 -2.70
CA CYS A 121 7.34 -0.22 -1.99
C CYS A 121 7.60 -0.41 -0.48
N ASN A 122 8.87 -0.54 -0.06
CA ASN A 122 9.25 -0.79 1.33
C ASN A 122 9.91 0.42 2.03
N ARG A 123 9.92 1.59 1.40
CA ARG A 123 10.70 2.79 1.79
C ARG A 123 10.45 3.34 3.20
N ARG A 124 9.41 2.88 3.91
CA ARG A 124 9.02 3.36 5.25
C ARG A 124 9.50 2.46 6.39
N LEU A 125 10.23 1.36 6.10
CA LEU A 125 10.75 0.48 7.14
C LEU A 125 11.73 1.16 8.09
N GLU A 126 12.48 2.16 7.62
CA GLU A 126 13.54 2.81 8.39
C GLU A 126 13.03 3.92 9.33
N SER A 127 11.76 4.33 9.17
CA SER A 127 11.11 5.40 9.95
C SER A 127 10.14 4.89 11.02
N GLN A 128 10.33 3.66 11.53
CA GLN A 128 9.41 3.05 12.51
C GLN A 128 9.18 3.91 13.75
N SER A 129 10.18 4.70 14.18
CA SER A 129 10.07 5.60 15.34
C SER A 129 9.10 6.76 15.13
N GLU A 130 8.67 7.06 13.90
CA GLU A 130 7.67 8.08 13.58
C GLU A 130 6.22 7.57 13.73
N PHE A 131 6.05 6.28 13.96
CA PHE A 131 4.74 5.64 14.05
C PHE A 131 4.44 5.15 15.47
N LEU A 132 3.15 5.15 15.78
CA LEU A 132 2.55 4.57 16.98
C LEU A 132 1.88 3.25 16.58
N SER A 133 2.05 2.21 17.40
CA SER A 133 1.37 0.93 17.12
C SER A 133 -0.12 1.08 17.40
N PHE A 134 -0.98 0.71 16.45
CA PHE A 134 -2.42 0.63 16.69
C PHE A 134 -2.77 -0.78 17.15
N VAL A 135 -3.26 -0.89 18.38
CA VAL A 135 -3.45 -2.17 19.08
C VAL A 135 -4.91 -2.36 19.46
N ILE A 136 -5.43 -3.55 19.18
CA ILE A 136 -6.76 -4.00 19.61
C ILE A 136 -6.58 -5.41 20.17
N GLU A 137 -7.09 -5.67 21.38
CA GLU A 137 -7.01 -6.99 22.02
C GLU A 137 -5.58 -7.57 22.01
N ASP A 138 -4.60 -6.75 22.40
CA ASP A 138 -3.17 -7.07 22.43
C ASP A 138 -2.54 -7.46 21.07
N GLN A 139 -3.26 -7.24 19.96
CA GLN A 139 -2.77 -7.47 18.61
C GLN A 139 -2.49 -6.14 17.90
N ILE A 140 -1.32 -6.03 17.27
CA ILE A 140 -1.02 -4.89 16.39
C ILE A 140 -1.80 -5.05 15.10
N VAL A 141 -2.76 -4.16 14.88
CA VAL A 141 -3.62 -4.13 13.69
C VAL A 141 -3.19 -3.08 12.67
N GLY A 142 -2.33 -2.13 13.08
CA GLY A 142 -1.77 -1.12 12.18
C GLY A 142 -0.72 -0.23 12.84
N TYR A 143 -0.29 0.80 12.11
CA TYR A 143 0.70 1.78 12.55
C TYR A 143 0.26 3.19 12.14
N ILE A 144 0.04 4.06 13.13
CA ILE A 144 -0.45 5.42 12.92
C ILE A 144 0.73 6.39 13.00
N HIS A 145 0.91 7.22 11.99
CA HIS A 145 1.95 8.23 12.03
C HIS A 145 1.68 9.25 13.16
N LYS A 146 2.69 9.60 13.96
CA LYS A 146 2.55 10.49 15.12
C LYS A 146 1.85 11.81 14.77
N GLY A 147 2.21 12.42 13.64
CA GLY A 147 1.57 13.67 13.19
C GLY A 147 0.08 13.53 12.86
N PHE A 148 -0.38 12.36 12.37
CA PHE A 148 -1.80 12.12 12.14
C PHE A 148 -2.52 11.78 13.45
N ALA A 149 -1.85 11.06 14.35
CA ALA A 149 -2.40 10.67 15.65
C ALA A 149 -2.80 11.88 16.51
N GLU A 150 -2.14 13.03 16.36
CA GLU A 150 -2.55 14.26 17.06
C GLU A 150 -4.00 14.67 16.74
N ASN A 151 -4.49 14.41 15.52
CA ASN A 151 -5.88 14.68 15.15
C ASN A 151 -6.86 13.72 15.83
N LEU A 152 -6.40 12.56 16.30
CA LEU A 152 -7.22 11.57 16.99
C LEU A 152 -7.29 11.82 18.51
N ARG A 153 -6.37 12.63 19.06
CA ARG A 153 -6.21 12.84 20.51
C ARG A 153 -7.38 13.56 21.16
N SER A 154 -8.15 14.34 20.40
CA SER A 154 -9.37 15.01 20.86
C SER A 154 -10.53 14.04 21.10
N PHE A 155 -10.54 12.88 20.42
CA PHE A 155 -11.62 11.89 20.48
C PHE A 155 -11.38 10.86 21.59
N LYS A 156 -11.38 11.32 22.84
CA LYS A 156 -11.05 10.50 24.03
C LYS A 156 -12.02 9.34 24.29
N ASP A 157 -13.26 9.49 23.85
CA ASP A 157 -14.28 8.45 23.96
C ASP A 157 -14.09 7.32 22.93
N VAL A 158 -13.16 7.49 21.98
CA VAL A 158 -12.86 6.52 20.91
C VAL A 158 -11.43 6.01 20.99
N PHE A 159 -10.45 6.88 21.23
CA PHE A 159 -9.03 6.52 21.25
C PHE A 159 -8.40 6.74 22.62
N THR A 160 -7.69 5.72 23.09
CA THR A 160 -6.86 5.80 24.30
C THR A 160 -5.39 5.91 23.89
N PHE A 161 -4.72 6.92 24.42
CA PHE A 161 -3.31 7.20 24.19
C PHE A 161 -2.46 6.75 25.38
N PRO A 162 -1.19 6.41 25.17
CA PRO A 162 -0.32 6.01 26.26
C PRO A 162 -0.01 7.22 27.15
N PRO A 163 0.28 7.02 28.46
CA PRO A 163 0.68 8.09 29.34
C PRO A 163 1.94 8.79 28.82
N GLU A 164 1.98 10.13 28.91
CA GLU A 164 3.08 10.95 28.36
C GLU A 164 4.46 10.66 28.97
N ASN A 165 4.50 9.98 30.12
CA ASN A 165 5.71 9.66 30.88
C ASN A 165 6.26 8.25 30.63
N SER A 166 5.70 7.49 29.67
CA SER A 166 6.20 6.16 29.35
C SER A 166 7.44 6.25 28.45
N ASN A 167 8.63 6.13 29.04
CA ASN A 167 9.93 5.99 28.36
C ASN A 167 10.07 4.68 27.56
N SER A 168 8.97 3.98 27.28
CA SER A 168 8.98 2.76 26.48
C SER A 168 9.13 3.10 24.99
N ASN A 169 10.10 2.47 24.33
CA ASN A 169 10.33 2.47 22.87
C ASN A 169 9.17 1.82 22.08
N GLY A 170 7.93 2.23 22.33
CA GLY A 170 6.72 1.64 21.78
C GLY A 170 5.50 2.29 22.40
N SER A 171 5.15 3.48 21.91
CA SER A 171 3.88 4.12 22.26
C SER A 171 2.77 3.51 21.39
N SER A 172 1.75 2.93 22.02
CA SER A 172 0.60 2.32 21.35
C SER A 172 -0.66 3.17 21.53
N ILE A 173 -1.49 3.21 20.49
CA ILE A 173 -2.86 3.75 20.53
C ILE A 173 -3.79 2.54 20.55
N THR A 174 -4.81 2.59 21.40
CA THR A 174 -5.88 1.58 21.45
C THR A 174 -7.25 2.24 21.27
N LEU A 175 -8.28 1.44 21.01
CA LEU A 175 -9.66 1.90 21.11
C LEU A 175 -10.11 1.94 22.57
N HIS A 176 -11.05 2.83 22.87
CA HIS A 176 -11.64 2.96 24.21
C HIS A 176 -12.40 1.69 24.61
N SER A 177 -12.31 1.29 25.88
CA SER A 177 -12.83 0.00 26.37
C SER A 177 -14.35 -0.12 26.33
N SER A 178 -15.07 0.99 26.17
CA SER A 178 -16.53 0.97 25.95
C SER A 178 -16.93 0.42 24.58
N LEU A 179 -16.01 0.39 23.60
CA LEU A 179 -16.27 -0.10 22.25
C LEU A 179 -16.03 -1.61 22.18
N SER A 180 -17.01 -2.37 22.67
CA SER A 180 -16.87 -3.81 22.93
C SER A 180 -17.09 -4.68 21.69
N THR A 181 -17.93 -4.26 20.75
CA THR A 181 -18.26 -5.01 19.53
C THR A 181 -17.56 -4.45 18.30
N ASP A 182 -17.47 -5.25 17.23
CA ASP A 182 -16.96 -4.79 15.94
C ASP A 182 -17.85 -3.70 15.32
N GLU A 183 -19.18 -3.77 15.51
CA GLU A 183 -20.09 -2.71 15.09
C GLU A 183 -19.86 -1.39 15.85
N ASP A 184 -19.70 -1.43 17.18
CA ASP A 184 -19.43 -0.23 17.98
C ASP A 184 -18.14 0.46 17.52
N ARG A 185 -17.08 -0.34 17.33
CA ARG A 185 -15.78 0.14 16.85
C ARG A 185 -15.89 0.74 15.46
N THR A 186 -16.59 0.08 14.54
CA THR A 186 -16.83 0.59 13.18
C THR A 186 -17.63 1.89 13.18
N GLY A 187 -18.70 1.98 13.98
CA GLY A 187 -19.50 3.19 14.09
C GLY A 187 -18.68 4.35 14.64
N ALA A 188 -18.05 4.16 15.80
CA ALA A 188 -17.29 5.20 16.48
C ALA A 188 -16.11 5.71 15.65
N VAL A 189 -15.28 4.81 15.09
CA VAL A 189 -14.16 5.22 14.23
C VAL A 189 -14.65 5.85 12.93
N GLY A 190 -15.77 5.35 12.37
CA GLY A 190 -16.41 5.93 11.21
C GLY A 190 -16.86 7.37 11.43
N ASP A 191 -17.43 7.68 12.59
CA ASP A 191 -17.87 9.04 12.94
C ASP A 191 -16.69 9.99 13.21
N VAL A 192 -15.57 9.48 13.74
CA VAL A 192 -14.32 10.25 13.80
C VAL A 192 -13.81 10.58 12.40
N ILE A 193 -13.77 9.60 11.49
CA ILE A 193 -13.33 9.82 10.09
C ILE A 193 -14.20 10.88 9.40
N LYS A 194 -15.52 10.81 9.57
CA LYS A 194 -16.45 11.83 9.05
C LYS A 194 -16.17 13.21 9.64
N SER A 195 -15.90 13.28 10.95
CA SER A 195 -15.61 14.53 11.65
C SER A 195 -14.29 15.18 11.21
N LEU A 196 -13.27 14.36 10.91
CA LEU A 196 -11.99 14.83 10.36
C LEU A 196 -12.13 15.37 8.93
N GLY A 197 -13.05 14.79 8.15
CA GLY A 197 -13.41 15.24 6.81
C GLY A 197 -12.30 15.07 5.75
N GLU A 198 -12.60 15.55 4.54
CA GLU A 198 -11.75 15.45 3.34
C GLU A 198 -10.41 16.20 3.47
N GLU A 199 -10.28 17.14 4.42
CA GLU A 199 -9.01 17.83 4.68
C GLU A 199 -7.93 16.86 5.21
N HIS A 200 -8.33 15.91 6.05
CA HIS A 200 -7.41 14.97 6.68
C HIS A 200 -7.39 13.60 5.99
N ILE A 201 -8.56 13.13 5.54
CA ILE A 201 -8.73 11.84 4.87
C ILE A 201 -9.48 12.09 3.55
N PRO A 202 -8.77 12.44 2.48
CA PRO A 202 -9.37 12.73 1.19
C PRO A 202 -9.80 11.46 0.45
N GLY A 203 -10.83 11.60 -0.39
CA GLY A 203 -11.25 10.58 -1.34
C GLY A 203 -12.02 9.44 -0.71
N ILE A 204 -12.98 9.75 0.17
CA ILE A 204 -13.91 8.79 0.78
C ILE A 204 -14.62 7.97 -0.31
N ARG A 205 -14.72 6.65 -0.12
CA ARG A 205 -15.23 5.72 -1.14
C ARG A 205 -16.51 5.01 -0.74
N ASN A 206 -16.93 5.15 0.53
CA ASN A 206 -18.00 4.34 1.13
C ASN A 206 -17.72 2.85 0.94
N GLU A 207 -16.46 2.45 1.12
CA GLU A 207 -15.98 1.09 0.91
C GLU A 207 -15.21 0.68 2.15
N LEU A 208 -15.74 -0.28 2.90
CA LEU A 208 -15.12 -0.74 4.13
C LEU A 208 -14.07 -1.81 3.85
N TYR A 209 -12.93 -1.71 4.53
CA TYR A 209 -11.89 -2.73 4.61
C TYR A 209 -11.91 -3.39 6.00
N PRO A 210 -11.68 -4.70 6.08
CA PRO A 210 -11.61 -5.40 7.36
C PRO A 210 -10.30 -5.03 8.09
N VAL A 211 -10.39 -4.71 9.38
CA VAL A 211 -9.24 -4.55 10.25
C VAL A 211 -8.97 -5.87 10.95
N THR A 212 -7.83 -6.49 10.62
CA THR A 212 -7.44 -7.82 11.09
C THR A 212 -5.97 -7.83 11.50
N SER A 213 -5.57 -8.78 12.36
CA SER A 213 -4.16 -8.95 12.71
C SER A 213 -3.37 -9.62 11.57
N SER A 214 -4.01 -10.48 10.77
CA SER A 214 -3.39 -11.19 9.65
C SER A 214 -4.44 -11.71 8.66
N PHE A 215 -4.00 -12.25 7.51
CA PHE A 215 -4.92 -12.74 6.49
C PHE A 215 -5.72 -13.93 7.00
N GLY A 216 -7.06 -13.87 6.88
CA GLY A 216 -7.96 -14.91 7.37
C GLY A 216 -8.18 -14.92 8.90
N ALA A 217 -7.58 -13.98 9.64
CA ALA A 217 -7.90 -13.80 11.06
C ALA A 217 -9.29 -13.17 11.26
N SER A 218 -9.78 -13.24 12.50
CA SER A 218 -11.02 -12.56 12.90
C SER A 218 -10.93 -11.06 12.63
N ILE A 219 -12.08 -10.49 12.28
CA ILE A 219 -12.23 -9.06 12.02
C ILE A 219 -12.45 -8.38 13.36
N PHE A 220 -11.62 -7.40 13.70
CA PHE A 220 -11.79 -6.61 14.93
C PHE A 220 -12.85 -5.52 14.77
N PHE A 221 -12.88 -4.93 13.57
CA PHE A 221 -13.87 -3.98 13.08
C PHE A 221 -13.61 -3.69 11.59
N SER A 222 -14.48 -2.91 10.97
CA SER A 222 -14.35 -2.40 9.60
C SER A 222 -14.00 -0.91 9.55
N LEU A 223 -13.14 -0.52 8.61
CA LEU A 223 -12.63 0.83 8.43
C LEU A 223 -12.84 1.33 7.00
N GLU A 224 -13.18 2.61 6.80
CA GLU A 224 -13.23 3.22 5.47
C GLU A 224 -11.89 3.07 4.72
N ARG A 225 -11.96 2.61 3.47
CA ARG A 225 -10.80 2.34 2.61
C ARG A 225 -9.87 3.53 2.48
N ALA A 226 -10.41 4.74 2.36
CA ALA A 226 -9.59 5.96 2.29
C ALA A 226 -8.77 6.19 3.57
N ALA A 227 -9.25 5.74 4.72
CA ALA A 227 -8.57 5.87 6.01
C ALA A 227 -7.50 4.78 6.24
N ALA A 228 -7.53 3.66 5.49
CA ALA A 228 -6.62 2.53 5.69
C ALA A 228 -5.12 2.92 5.72
N PRO A 229 -4.59 3.80 4.84
CA PRO A 229 -3.20 4.23 4.90
C PRO A 229 -2.86 5.08 6.13
N TYR A 230 -3.83 5.79 6.71
CA TYR A 230 -3.63 6.67 7.86
C TYR A 230 -3.58 5.90 9.17
N PHE A 231 -4.40 4.85 9.28
CA PHE A 231 -4.36 3.90 10.38
C PHE A 231 -3.27 2.83 10.21
N GLY A 232 -2.64 2.78 9.03
CA GLY A 232 -1.59 1.83 8.68
C GLY A 232 -2.04 0.37 8.81
N ILE A 233 -3.32 0.10 8.57
CA ILE A 233 -3.86 -1.27 8.64
C ILE A 233 -3.33 -2.11 7.48
N LYS A 234 -3.35 -3.43 7.65
CA LYS A 234 -3.09 -4.36 6.55
C LYS A 234 -4.27 -4.32 5.57
N ALA A 235 -3.98 -3.94 4.33
CA ALA A 235 -4.92 -4.02 3.22
C ALA A 235 -4.59 -5.24 2.34
N TYR A 236 -5.64 -5.88 1.84
CA TYR A 236 -5.50 -7.07 1.00
C TYR A 236 -6.14 -6.82 -0.36
N GLY A 237 -5.70 -7.57 -1.35
CA GLY A 237 -6.21 -7.44 -2.70
C GLY A 237 -6.00 -8.71 -3.50
N VAL A 238 -6.74 -8.80 -4.60
CA VAL A 238 -6.62 -9.86 -5.60
C VAL A 238 -5.99 -9.26 -6.84
N GLN A 239 -5.03 -10.01 -7.36
CA GLN A 239 -4.25 -9.66 -8.54
C GLN A 239 -4.24 -10.86 -9.48
N MET A 240 -4.58 -10.64 -10.75
CA MET A 240 -4.67 -11.70 -11.76
C MET A 240 -3.83 -11.37 -12.98
N ASN A 241 -2.90 -12.28 -13.28
CA ASN A 241 -2.15 -12.28 -14.52
C ASN A 241 -2.88 -13.15 -15.54
N GLY A 242 -3.29 -12.55 -16.66
CA GLY A 242 -3.85 -13.28 -17.79
C GLY A 242 -2.87 -13.31 -18.94
N TYR A 243 -2.61 -14.48 -19.50
CA TYR A 243 -1.72 -14.62 -20.66
C TYR A 243 -2.31 -15.57 -21.71
N VAL A 244 -1.81 -15.44 -22.93
CA VAL A 244 -2.09 -16.35 -24.04
C VAL A 244 -0.78 -16.86 -24.63
N GLU A 245 -0.81 -18.07 -25.16
CA GLU A 245 0.29 -18.64 -25.91
C GLU A 245 -0.05 -18.64 -27.39
N LYS A 246 0.85 -18.09 -28.20
CA LYS A 246 0.72 -18.06 -29.65
C LYS A 246 2.11 -18.31 -30.25
N ASP A 247 2.19 -19.26 -31.18
CA ASP A 247 3.44 -19.61 -31.90
C ASP A 247 4.61 -19.90 -30.94
N GLY A 248 4.35 -20.61 -29.84
CA GLY A 248 5.35 -20.93 -28.81
C GLY A 248 5.78 -19.77 -27.90
N LYS A 249 5.18 -18.58 -28.05
CA LYS A 249 5.48 -17.39 -27.25
C LYS A 249 4.32 -17.03 -26.31
N LYS A 250 4.65 -16.55 -25.11
CA LYS A 250 3.68 -16.04 -24.12
C LYS A 250 3.46 -14.54 -24.32
N PHE A 251 2.19 -14.14 -24.30
CA PHE A 251 1.77 -12.74 -24.35
C PHE A 251 0.92 -12.44 -23.12
N LEU A 252 1.27 -11.40 -22.38
CA LEU A 252 0.56 -10.98 -21.18
C LEU A 252 -0.51 -9.94 -21.54
N TRP A 253 -1.71 -10.08 -20.99
CA TRP A 253 -2.72 -9.04 -21.03
C TRP A 253 -2.36 -7.96 -20.01
N ILE A 254 -2.17 -6.74 -20.51
CA ILE A 254 -1.91 -5.55 -19.70
C ILE A 254 -3.11 -4.61 -19.82
N GLY A 255 -3.67 -4.23 -18.68
CA GLY A 255 -4.70 -3.20 -18.60
C GLY A 255 -4.06 -1.81 -18.62
N LYS A 256 -4.76 -0.82 -19.17
CA LYS A 256 -4.45 0.59 -18.94
C LYS A 256 -5.56 1.21 -18.12
N ARG A 257 -5.21 1.83 -17.00
CA ARG A 257 -6.18 2.42 -16.07
C ARG A 257 -6.87 3.62 -16.72
N SER A 258 -8.17 3.77 -16.46
CA SER A 258 -8.91 4.98 -16.85
C SER A 258 -8.27 6.22 -16.21
N GLN A 259 -8.29 7.35 -16.95
CA GLN A 259 -7.83 8.64 -16.44
C GLN A 259 -8.69 9.16 -15.27
N GLN A 260 -9.90 8.62 -15.10
CA GLN A 260 -10.81 8.98 -14.01
C GLN A 260 -10.50 8.25 -12.70
N LYS A 261 -9.49 7.35 -12.66
CA LYS A 261 -9.12 6.67 -11.42
C LYS A 261 -8.42 7.64 -10.47
N THR A 262 -8.89 7.68 -9.22
CA THR A 262 -8.30 8.50 -8.15
C THR A 262 -6.82 8.19 -7.90
N THR A 263 -6.43 6.92 -8.05
CA THR A 263 -5.04 6.48 -7.88
C THR A 263 -4.48 5.93 -9.18
N TYR A 264 -3.27 6.38 -9.51
CA TYR A 264 -2.51 5.95 -10.69
C TYR A 264 -3.33 6.03 -12.00
N PRO A 265 -3.93 7.18 -12.35
CA PRO A 265 -4.67 7.35 -13.59
C PRO A 265 -3.75 7.14 -14.81
N GLY A 266 -4.25 6.49 -15.85
CA GLY A 266 -3.50 6.27 -17.10
C GLY A 266 -2.35 5.26 -17.05
N MET A 267 -1.97 4.78 -15.85
CA MET A 267 -0.89 3.82 -15.66
C MET A 267 -1.27 2.42 -16.15
N LEU A 268 -0.26 1.60 -16.47
CA LEU A 268 -0.45 0.18 -16.77
C LEU A 268 -0.77 -0.62 -15.50
N ASP A 269 -1.56 -1.66 -15.66
CA ASP A 269 -2.03 -2.52 -14.57
C ASP A 269 -2.16 -3.97 -15.07
N GLN A 270 -2.39 -4.88 -14.13
CA GLN A 270 -2.71 -6.27 -14.44
C GLN A 270 -4.08 -6.39 -15.13
N LEU A 271 -4.37 -7.57 -15.67
CA LEU A 271 -5.65 -7.84 -16.33
C LEU A 271 -6.84 -7.60 -15.38
N VAL A 272 -6.73 -8.07 -14.14
CA VAL A 272 -7.69 -7.75 -13.06
C VAL A 272 -6.91 -7.48 -11.79
N ALA A 273 -7.23 -6.37 -11.13
CA ALA A 273 -6.71 -6.02 -9.82
C ALA A 273 -7.80 -5.32 -8.99
N GLY A 274 -7.92 -5.68 -7.72
CA GLY A 274 -8.90 -5.10 -6.81
C GLY A 274 -8.52 -5.28 -5.35
N GLY A 275 -8.96 -4.35 -4.50
CA GLY A 275 -8.86 -4.52 -3.04
C GLY A 275 -9.91 -5.51 -2.54
N LEU A 276 -9.61 -6.21 -1.45
CA LEU A 276 -10.58 -7.03 -0.74
C LEU A 276 -11.32 -6.15 0.28
N SER A 277 -12.52 -5.71 -0.11
CA SER A 277 -13.46 -5.06 0.80
C SER A 277 -13.95 -6.02 1.89
N TYR A 278 -14.54 -5.50 2.95
CA TYR A 278 -15.17 -6.28 4.02
C TYR A 278 -16.14 -7.33 3.46
N THR A 279 -17.06 -6.90 2.58
CA THR A 279 -18.01 -7.81 1.92
C THR A 279 -17.31 -8.92 1.16
N SER A 280 -16.28 -8.59 0.36
CA SER A 280 -15.53 -9.59 -0.41
C SER A 280 -14.75 -10.53 0.51
N TRP A 281 -14.16 -10.01 1.58
CA TRP A 281 -13.45 -10.79 2.59
C TRP A 281 -14.35 -11.85 3.22
N CYS A 282 -15.56 -11.47 3.63
CA CYS A 282 -16.49 -12.41 4.24
C CYS A 282 -16.86 -13.55 3.28
N CYS A 283 -17.10 -13.25 2.00
CA CYS A 283 -17.31 -14.30 1.00
C CYS A 283 -16.07 -15.20 0.82
N PHE A 284 -14.87 -14.62 0.75
CA PHE A 284 -13.63 -15.37 0.52
C PHE A 284 -13.22 -16.27 1.69
N ILE A 285 -13.43 -15.82 2.93
CA ILE A 285 -12.98 -16.51 4.14
C ILE A 285 -14.06 -17.41 4.72
N TYR A 286 -15.32 -16.95 4.75
CA TYR A 286 -16.41 -17.65 5.43
C TYR A 286 -17.36 -18.39 4.46
N GLY A 287 -17.23 -18.20 3.14
CA GLY A 287 -17.86 -19.06 2.14
C GLY A 287 -19.40 -19.07 2.14
N HIS A 288 -20.04 -17.97 2.56
CA HIS A 288 -21.48 -17.78 2.40
C HIS A 288 -21.85 -17.32 0.97
#